data_AF-A0A353R2E8-F1
#
_entry.id   AF-A0A353R2E8-F1
#
_cell.length_a   1.000
_cell.length_b   1.000
_cell.length_c   1.000
_cell.angle_alpha   90.00
_cell.angle_beta   90.00
_cell.angle_gamma   90.00
#
_symmetry.space_group_name_H-M   'P 1'
#
loop_
_entity.id
_entity.type
_entity.pdbx_description
1 polymer ?
#
loop_
_entity_poly.entity_id
_entity_poly.type
_entity_poly.pdbx_seq_one_letter_code
_entity_poly.pdbx_strand_id
1 'polypeptide(L)'
;VHLDQFQLDDGCYQAGDAEPECVDGQITNLRLDGSAWAVDALALAHPRLQLSGRGNGEAAGRWPFSARLRAETEIPDWPLWTGEFALDGDLIEFGVAHAAAPPYAYQLAVRVSEPLGALRWQAEWMTEALRPHAFRTDVPEAVVLSGTIQANGTAQAADVEAAL
;
A
#
# COMPACT_ATOMS: atom_id res chain seq x y z
N VAL A 1 -4.81 23.74 -15.21
CA VAL A 1 -3.34 23.80 -15.05
C VAL A 1 -2.77 22.43 -15.40
N HIS A 2 -1.68 22.37 -16.16
CA HIS A 2 -0.99 21.13 -16.47
C HIS A 2 0.48 21.27 -16.08
N LEU A 3 0.99 20.27 -15.37
CA LEU A 3 2.40 20.17 -15.01
C LEU A 3 2.93 18.85 -15.58
N ASP A 4 3.86 18.95 -16.53
CA ASP A 4 4.44 17.78 -17.21
C ASP A 4 5.27 16.93 -16.25
N GLN A 5 6.04 17.59 -15.37
CA GLN A 5 6.86 16.94 -14.37
C GLN A 5 6.93 17.78 -13.10
N PHE A 6 6.81 17.12 -11.96
CA PHE A 6 6.96 17.70 -10.63
C PHE A 6 7.81 16.74 -9.80
N GLN A 7 8.96 17.21 -9.31
CA GLN A 7 9.74 16.47 -8.32
C GLN A 7 9.15 16.71 -6.94
N LEU A 8 8.96 15.65 -6.17
CA LEU A 8 8.67 15.74 -4.75
C LEU A 8 10.00 16.02 -4.05
N ASP A 9 10.02 16.99 -3.13
CA ASP A 9 11.22 17.27 -2.35
C ASP A 9 11.67 16.00 -1.62
N ASP A 10 12.97 15.67 -1.74
CA ASP A 10 13.56 14.47 -1.13
C ASP A 10 13.29 14.45 0.38
N GLY A 11 12.51 13.47 0.81
CA GLY A 11 12.19 13.26 2.20
C GLY A 11 13.18 12.27 2.80
N CYS A 12 14.14 12.75 3.59
CA CYS A 12 15.01 11.86 4.38
C CYS A 12 14.42 11.69 5.78
N TYR A 13 14.19 10.44 6.16
CA TYR A 13 13.63 10.06 7.44
C TYR A 13 14.65 9.25 8.23
N GLN A 14 14.75 9.56 9.53
CA GLN A 14 15.64 8.84 10.43
C GLN A 14 14.82 8.18 11.53
N ALA A 15 14.91 6.86 11.63
CA ALA A 15 14.28 6.09 12.70
C ALA A 15 15.32 5.80 13.80
N GLY A 16 15.25 6.56 14.90
CA GLY A 16 16.19 6.42 16.02
C GLY A 16 17.64 6.74 15.60
N ASP A 17 18.57 5.86 15.96
CA ASP A 17 20.00 6.01 15.65
C ASP A 17 20.42 5.40 14.30
N ALA A 18 19.47 4.96 13.47
CA ALA A 18 19.78 4.44 12.13
C ALA A 18 20.30 5.55 11.20
N GLU A 19 20.99 5.18 10.11
CA GLU A 19 21.30 6.14 9.05
C GLU A 19 20.00 6.69 8.43
N PRO A 20 19.94 7.99 8.07
CA PRO A 20 18.79 8.55 7.39
C PRO A 20 18.54 7.85 6.07
N GLU A 21 17.32 7.36 5.87
CA GLU A 21 16.90 6.80 4.59
C GLU A 21 16.13 7.86 3.80
N CYS A 22 16.54 8.11 2.57
CA CYS A 22 15.92 9.10 1.70
C CYS A 22 14.97 8.45 0.69
N VAL A 23 13.87 9.14 0.42
CA VAL A 23 12.88 8.77 -0.59
C VAL A 23 12.89 9.84 -1.67
N ASP A 24 13.20 9.42 -2.89
CA ASP A 24 13.13 10.25 -4.08
C ASP A 24 11.74 10.06 -4.71
N GLY A 25 11.06 11.16 -5.05
CA GLY A 25 9.70 11.08 -5.56
C GLY A 25 9.47 11.93 -6.79
N GLN A 26 8.76 11.39 -7.78
CA GLN A 26 8.45 12.06 -9.02
C GLN A 26 6.97 11.89 -9.38
N ILE A 27 6.32 13.00 -9.74
CA ILE A 27 4.99 13.02 -10.34
C ILE A 27 5.13 13.50 -11.79
N THR A 28 4.53 12.76 -12.71
CA THR A 28 4.51 13.08 -14.14
C THR A 28 3.07 13.27 -14.60
N ASN A 29 2.86 14.30 -15.42
CA ASN A 29 1.57 14.69 -16.00
C ASN A 29 0.47 14.92 -14.95
N LEU A 30 0.72 15.80 -13.99
CA LEU A 30 -0.35 16.29 -13.12
C LEU A 30 -1.28 17.19 -13.93
N ARG A 31 -2.56 16.84 -13.95
CA ARG A 31 -3.63 17.60 -14.59
C ARG A 31 -4.56 18.12 -13.50
N LEU A 32 -4.83 19.43 -13.53
CA LEU A 32 -5.79 20.10 -12.65
C LEU A 32 -6.81 20.83 -13.51
N ASP A 33 -8.09 20.44 -13.42
CA ASP A 33 -9.21 21.06 -14.14
C ASP A 33 -10.35 21.37 -13.17
N GLY A 34 -10.50 22.65 -12.82
CA GLY A 34 -11.39 23.06 -11.73
C GLY A 34 -11.01 22.40 -10.40
N SER A 35 -11.91 21.59 -9.85
CA SER A 35 -11.65 20.74 -8.67
C SER A 35 -11.07 19.38 -9.02
N ALA A 36 -11.14 18.93 -10.27
CA ALA A 36 -10.64 17.62 -10.66
C ALA A 36 -9.11 17.62 -10.75
N TRP A 37 -8.50 16.53 -10.30
CA TRP A 37 -7.07 16.28 -10.41
C TRP A 37 -6.81 14.88 -10.96
N ALA A 38 -5.74 14.71 -11.73
CA ALA A 38 -5.27 13.42 -12.21
C ALA A 38 -3.75 13.39 -12.31
N VAL A 39 -3.15 12.26 -11.94
CA VAL A 39 -1.73 11.95 -12.05
C VAL A 39 -1.61 10.70 -12.91
N ASP A 40 -0.93 10.81 -14.05
CA ASP A 40 -0.76 9.67 -14.95
C ASP A 40 0.38 8.74 -14.51
N ALA A 41 1.40 9.30 -13.85
CA ALA A 41 2.48 8.53 -13.25
C ALA A 41 3.01 9.17 -11.97
N LEU A 42 3.04 8.38 -10.91
CA LEU A 42 3.78 8.59 -9.66
C LEU A 42 4.91 7.55 -9.66
N ALA A 43 6.10 7.96 -9.26
CA ALA A 43 7.22 7.07 -8.96
C ALA A 43 7.85 7.51 -7.63
N LEU A 44 8.02 6.59 -6.69
CA LEU A 44 8.80 6.79 -5.48
C LEU A 44 9.89 5.73 -5.41
N ALA A 45 11.12 6.16 -5.18
CA ALA A 45 12.28 5.30 -5.05
C ALA A 45 12.89 5.45 -3.66
N HIS A 46 13.07 4.33 -3.00
CA HIS A 46 13.77 4.16 -1.73
C HIS A 46 14.71 2.96 -1.89
N PRO A 47 15.85 2.87 -1.16
CA PRO A 47 16.81 1.78 -1.34
C PRO A 47 16.22 0.36 -1.31
N ARG A 48 15.10 0.18 -0.61
CA ARG A 48 14.42 -1.11 -0.46
C ARG A 48 12.98 -1.14 -0.98
N LEU A 49 12.46 -0.02 -1.49
CA LEU A 49 11.07 0.09 -1.92
C LEU A 49 10.99 0.92 -3.20
N GLN A 50 10.37 0.36 -4.22
CA GLN A 50 9.98 1.07 -5.44
C GLN A 50 8.47 1.09 -5.49
N LEU A 51 7.87 2.27 -5.59
CA LEU A 51 6.43 2.45 -5.76
C LEU A 51 6.19 3.16 -7.09
N SER A 52 5.26 2.67 -7.88
CA SER A 52 4.80 3.35 -9.08
C SER A 52 3.29 3.31 -9.17
N GLY A 53 2.67 4.26 -9.87
CA GLY A 53 1.23 4.20 -10.05
C GLY A 53 0.61 5.43 -10.65
N ARG A 54 -0.71 5.50 -10.55
CA ARG A 54 -1.53 6.59 -11.10
C ARG A 54 -2.77 6.79 -10.25
N GLY A 55 -3.36 7.97 -10.33
CA GLY A 55 -4.58 8.26 -9.58
C GLY A 55 -5.31 9.49 -10.10
N ASN A 56 -6.53 9.65 -9.64
CA ASN A 56 -7.36 10.80 -9.93
C ASN A 56 -8.33 11.06 -8.78
N GLY A 57 -8.95 12.23 -8.78
CA GLY A 57 -10.00 12.57 -7.84
C GLY A 57 -10.53 13.97 -8.05
N GLU A 58 -11.34 14.42 -7.10
CA GLU A 58 -11.89 15.77 -7.08
C GLU A 58 -11.66 16.40 -5.71
N ALA A 59 -11.07 17.59 -5.66
CA ALA A 59 -10.91 18.40 -4.45
C ALA A 59 -12.19 19.20 -4.14
N ALA A 60 -13.35 18.56 -4.24
CA ALA A 60 -14.66 19.14 -3.97
C ALA A 60 -15.56 18.15 -3.23
N GLY A 61 -16.54 18.68 -2.49
CA GLY A 61 -17.48 17.87 -1.72
C GLY A 61 -16.77 17.01 -0.67
N ARG A 62 -16.90 15.67 -0.79
CA ARG A 62 -16.27 14.69 0.09
C ARG A 62 -14.82 14.34 -0.27
N TRP A 63 -14.32 14.90 -1.36
CA TRP A 63 -13.00 14.62 -1.92
C TRP A 63 -12.84 13.17 -2.42
N PRO A 64 -13.65 12.73 -3.40
CA PRO A 64 -13.54 11.39 -3.95
C PRO A 64 -12.22 11.19 -4.71
N PHE A 65 -11.66 9.99 -4.65
CA PHE A 65 -10.43 9.63 -5.34
C PHE A 65 -10.38 8.14 -5.70
N SER A 66 -9.56 7.84 -6.70
CA SER A 66 -9.13 6.48 -7.06
C SER A 66 -7.63 6.46 -7.36
N ALA A 67 -6.94 5.41 -6.96
CA ALA A 67 -5.52 5.22 -7.26
C ALA A 67 -5.19 3.75 -7.46
N ARG A 68 -4.22 3.49 -8.35
CA ARG A 68 -3.64 2.17 -8.60
C ARG A 68 -2.14 2.29 -8.46
N LEU A 69 -1.57 1.48 -7.58
CA LEU A 69 -0.14 1.48 -7.29
C LEU A 69 0.42 0.06 -7.46
N ARG A 70 1.67 -0.03 -7.89
CA ARG A 70 2.50 -1.23 -7.86
C ARG A 70 3.69 -0.94 -6.96
N ALA A 71 3.99 -1.85 -6.07
CA ALA A 71 5.13 -1.78 -5.18
C ALA A 71 6.05 -2.99 -5.38
N GLU A 72 7.35 -2.76 -5.26
CA GLU A 72 8.38 -3.78 -5.24
C GLU A 72 9.29 -3.50 -4.03
N THR A 73 9.49 -4.49 -3.18
CA THR A 73 10.22 -4.33 -1.92
C THR A 73 11.28 -5.42 -1.78
N GLU A 74 12.51 -4.99 -1.51
CA GLU A 74 13.62 -5.87 -1.19
C GLU A 74 13.75 -6.04 0.33
N ILE A 75 13.54 -7.26 0.80
CA ILE A 75 13.73 -7.64 2.20
C ILE A 75 14.97 -8.55 2.22
N PRO A 76 15.99 -8.25 3.05
CA PRO A 76 17.18 -9.09 3.14
C PRO A 76 16.82 -10.56 3.39
N ASP A 77 17.48 -11.45 2.66
CA ASP A 77 17.30 -12.91 2.74
C ASP A 77 15.94 -13.45 2.27
N TRP A 78 15.06 -12.61 1.72
CA TRP A 78 13.73 -13.01 1.24
C TRP A 78 13.61 -12.80 -0.28
N PRO A 79 12.74 -13.56 -0.98
CA PRO A 79 12.38 -13.25 -2.36
C PRO A 79 11.88 -11.81 -2.52
N LEU A 80 12.03 -11.23 -3.72
CA LEU A 80 11.45 -9.92 -4.00
C LEU A 80 9.94 -9.94 -3.73
N TRP A 81 9.48 -9.04 -2.87
CA TRP A 81 8.05 -8.84 -2.65
C TRP A 81 7.52 -7.90 -3.72
N THR A 82 6.46 -8.30 -4.42
CA THR A 82 5.78 -7.44 -5.37
C THR A 82 4.28 -7.46 -5.10
N GLY A 83 3.66 -6.30 -5.24
CA GLY A 83 2.26 -6.15 -4.91
C GLY A 83 1.57 -5.03 -5.66
N GLU A 84 0.29 -5.21 -5.92
CA GLU A 84 -0.58 -4.17 -6.47
C GLU A 84 -1.52 -3.68 -5.39
N PHE A 85 -1.85 -2.38 -5.44
CA PHE A 85 -2.81 -1.72 -4.57
C PHE A 85 -3.84 -0.99 -5.41
N ALA A 86 -5.09 -1.07 -4.98
CA ALA A 86 -6.19 -0.25 -5.46
C ALA A 86 -6.78 0.50 -4.28
N LEU A 87 -6.81 1.82 -4.38
CA LEU A 87 -7.43 2.69 -3.39
C LEU A 87 -8.62 3.37 -4.04
N ASP A 88 -9.78 3.28 -3.43
CA ASP A 88 -11.02 3.83 -3.98
C ASP A 88 -11.89 4.35 -2.84
N GLY A 89 -12.38 5.59 -2.93
CA GLY A 89 -13.25 6.17 -1.90
C GLY A 89 -13.11 7.68 -1.78
N ASP A 90 -13.14 8.19 -0.56
CA ASP A 90 -13.01 9.61 -0.24
C ASP A 90 -12.38 9.86 1.15
N LEU A 91 -12.26 11.13 1.56
CA LEU A 91 -11.62 11.49 2.84
C LEU A 91 -12.44 11.14 4.09
N ILE A 92 -13.65 10.60 3.95
CA ILE A 92 -14.47 10.09 5.05
C ILE A 92 -14.36 8.58 5.12
N GLU A 93 -14.39 7.89 3.98
CA GLU A 93 -14.25 6.44 3.91
C GLU A 93 -13.59 6.02 2.60
N PHE A 94 -12.62 5.12 2.67
CA PHE A 94 -12.01 4.53 1.49
C PHE A 94 -11.62 3.06 1.71
N GLY A 95 -11.59 2.33 0.61
CA GLY A 95 -11.10 0.96 0.55
C GLY A 95 -9.67 0.91 0.03
N VAL A 96 -8.92 -0.08 0.50
CA VAL A 96 -7.62 -0.50 -0.03
C VAL A 96 -7.72 -1.99 -0.36
N ALA A 97 -7.65 -2.35 -1.63
CA ALA A 97 -7.47 -3.74 -2.04
C ALA A 97 -6.02 -3.95 -2.45
N HIS A 98 -5.42 -5.03 -1.99
CA HIS A 98 -4.04 -5.37 -2.25
C HIS A 98 -3.90 -6.85 -2.58
N ALA A 99 -3.04 -7.15 -3.55
CA ALA A 99 -2.66 -8.51 -3.89
C ALA A 99 -1.14 -8.60 -4.01
N ALA A 100 -0.55 -9.57 -3.32
CA ALA A 100 0.87 -9.87 -3.43
C ALA A 100 1.09 -11.00 -4.45
N ALA A 101 2.08 -10.84 -5.32
CA ALA A 101 2.43 -11.88 -6.28
C ALA A 101 3.08 -13.09 -5.58
N PRO A 102 3.16 -14.26 -6.24
CA PRO A 102 3.99 -15.36 -5.77
C PRO A 102 5.44 -14.90 -5.50
N PRO A 103 6.13 -15.45 -4.49
CA PRO A 103 5.72 -16.59 -3.67
C PRO A 103 4.78 -16.25 -2.49
N TYR A 104 4.46 -14.97 -2.27
CA TYR A 104 3.61 -14.50 -1.16
C TYR A 104 2.13 -14.83 -1.37
N ALA A 105 1.61 -14.59 -2.59
CA ALA A 105 0.30 -15.07 -3.04
C ALA A 105 -0.86 -14.89 -2.03
N TYR A 106 -0.99 -13.69 -1.45
CA TYR A 106 -2.09 -13.34 -0.55
C TYR A 106 -2.85 -12.12 -1.07
N GLN A 107 -4.08 -11.96 -0.57
CA GLN A 107 -4.92 -10.80 -0.80
C GLN A 107 -5.21 -10.10 0.53
N LEU A 108 -5.34 -8.78 0.49
CA LEU A 108 -5.69 -7.95 1.63
C LEU A 108 -6.76 -6.94 1.18
N ALA A 109 -7.87 -6.89 1.90
CA ALA A 109 -8.88 -5.86 1.75
C ALA A 109 -8.97 -5.06 3.05
N VAL A 110 -8.74 -3.75 3.00
CA VAL A 110 -8.88 -2.84 4.14
C VAL A 110 -9.95 -1.82 3.84
N ARG A 111 -10.86 -1.60 4.77
CA ARG A 111 -11.78 -0.48 4.78
C ARG A 111 -11.37 0.50 5.87
N VAL A 112 -11.16 1.75 5.51
CA VAL A 112 -10.78 2.83 6.43
C VAL A 112 -11.93 3.81 6.53
N SER A 113 -12.29 4.19 7.76
CA SER A 113 -13.34 5.15 8.06
C SER A 113 -12.83 6.25 8.99
N GLU A 114 -13.32 7.47 8.78
CA GLU A 114 -12.93 8.67 9.52
C GLU A 114 -11.40 8.89 9.61
N PRO A 115 -10.66 8.84 8.49
CA PRO A 115 -9.18 8.85 8.51
C PRO A 115 -8.57 10.13 9.11
N LEU A 116 -9.30 11.25 9.05
CA LEU A 116 -8.90 12.54 9.63
C LEU A 116 -9.48 12.77 11.03
N GLY A 117 -10.27 11.83 11.55
CA GLY A 117 -11.00 11.94 12.82
C GLY A 117 -10.78 10.71 13.69
N ALA A 118 -11.86 10.05 14.09
CA ALA A 118 -11.79 8.81 14.87
C ALA A 118 -11.47 7.62 13.94
N LEU A 119 -10.21 7.56 13.46
CA LEU A 119 -9.73 6.53 12.54
C LEU A 119 -10.18 5.14 13.02
N ARG A 120 -10.97 4.47 12.18
CA ARG A 120 -11.36 3.07 12.30
C ARG A 120 -10.98 2.34 11.03
N TRP A 121 -10.62 1.08 11.17
CA TRP A 121 -10.33 0.24 10.02
C TRP A 121 -10.79 -1.19 10.25
N GLN A 122 -11.10 -1.86 9.15
CA GLN A 122 -11.43 -3.28 9.09
C GLN A 122 -10.57 -3.90 7.99
N ALA A 123 -9.89 -4.99 8.28
CA ALA A 123 -9.00 -5.66 7.35
C ALA A 123 -9.36 -7.13 7.26
N GLU A 124 -9.34 -7.66 6.05
CA GLU A 124 -9.41 -9.09 5.77
C GLU A 124 -8.19 -9.46 4.94
N TRP A 125 -7.39 -10.39 5.46
CA TRP A 125 -6.26 -10.99 4.78
C TRP A 125 -6.61 -12.43 4.43
N MET A 126 -6.34 -12.84 3.20
CA MET A 126 -6.65 -14.18 2.72
C MET A 126 -5.45 -14.76 1.97
N THR A 127 -5.15 -16.03 2.23
CA THR A 127 -4.21 -16.83 1.44
C THR A 127 -4.84 -18.18 1.12
N GLU A 128 -4.58 -18.68 -0.09
CA GLU A 128 -4.99 -20.04 -0.47
C GLU A 128 -3.84 -21.04 -0.42
N ALA A 129 -2.60 -20.59 -0.63
CA ALA A 129 -1.45 -21.48 -0.79
C ALA A 129 -0.11 -20.78 -0.52
N LEU A 130 -0.01 -20.04 0.59
CA LEU A 130 1.26 -19.44 1.02
C LEU A 130 2.21 -20.56 1.42
N ARG A 131 3.43 -20.55 0.89
CA ARG A 131 4.45 -21.58 1.13
C ARG A 131 5.62 -20.99 1.89
N PRO A 132 5.64 -21.07 3.24
CA PRO A 132 6.67 -20.43 4.04
C PRO A 132 8.10 -20.88 3.68
N HIS A 133 8.27 -22.12 3.21
CA HIS A 133 9.56 -22.63 2.74
C HIS A 133 10.20 -21.78 1.64
N ALA A 134 9.39 -21.10 0.82
CA ALA A 134 9.89 -20.22 -0.24
C ALA A 134 10.60 -18.97 0.30
N PHE A 135 10.38 -18.60 1.56
CA PHE A 135 11.04 -17.47 2.21
C PHE A 135 12.08 -17.93 3.22
N ARG A 136 11.83 -19.05 3.92
CA ARG A 136 12.82 -19.64 4.82
C ARG A 136 12.94 -21.15 4.65
N THR A 137 14.14 -21.60 4.31
CA THR A 137 14.45 -23.01 4.07
C THR A 137 14.39 -23.89 5.31
N ASP A 138 14.34 -23.29 6.51
CA ASP A 138 14.19 -23.99 7.78
C ASP A 138 12.75 -24.42 8.08
N VAL A 139 11.75 -23.90 7.35
CA VAL A 139 10.36 -24.36 7.43
C VAL A 139 10.16 -25.55 6.48
N PRO A 140 9.51 -26.66 6.84
CA PRO A 140 9.34 -27.79 5.93
C PRO A 140 8.55 -27.42 4.65
N GLU A 141 8.99 -27.94 3.49
CA GLU A 141 8.33 -27.74 2.18
C GLU A 141 6.84 -28.12 2.16
N ALA A 142 6.46 -29.10 2.99
CA ALA A 142 5.08 -29.59 3.09
C ALA A 142 4.14 -28.62 3.82
N VAL A 143 4.66 -27.60 4.51
CA VAL A 143 3.83 -26.60 5.18
C VAL A 143 3.28 -25.64 4.13
N VAL A 144 1.96 -25.65 3.99
CA VAL A 144 1.19 -24.70 3.17
C VAL A 144 0.16 -24.04 4.08
N LEU A 145 0.12 -22.71 4.04
CA LEU A 145 -0.83 -21.91 4.81
C LEU A 145 -1.96 -21.45 3.89
N SER A 146 -3.17 -21.80 4.31
CA SER A 146 -4.44 -21.38 3.71
C SER A 146 -5.30 -20.84 4.84
N GLY A 147 -6.05 -19.78 4.61
CA GLY A 147 -6.92 -19.24 5.64
C GLY A 147 -7.21 -17.77 5.47
N THR A 148 -8.06 -17.29 6.38
CA THR A 148 -8.51 -15.91 6.44
C THR A 148 -8.24 -15.35 7.83
N ILE A 149 -7.63 -14.16 7.86
CA ILE A 149 -7.43 -13.38 9.08
C ILE A 149 -8.27 -12.11 8.94
N GLN A 150 -9.10 -11.86 9.93
CA GLN A 150 -9.89 -10.63 10.02
C GLN A 150 -9.36 -9.80 11.19
N ALA A 151 -9.27 -8.49 10.98
CA ALA A 151 -8.84 -7.57 12.01
C ALA A 151 -9.68 -6.30 11.97
N ASN A 152 -10.03 -5.79 13.13
CA ASN A 152 -10.71 -4.51 13.27
C ASN A 152 -9.89 -3.63 14.20
N GLY A 153 -9.76 -2.35 13.90
CA GLY A 153 -8.94 -1.49 14.73
C GLY A 153 -9.26 -0.02 14.64
N THR A 154 -8.50 0.71 15.44
CA THR A 154 -8.48 2.16 15.54
C THR A 154 -7.04 2.65 15.36
N ALA A 155 -6.81 3.95 15.55
CA ALA A 155 -5.45 4.49 15.64
C ALA A 155 -4.62 3.92 16.82
N GLN A 156 -5.25 3.38 17.86
CA GLN A 156 -4.59 3.05 19.14
C GLN A 156 -4.59 1.55 19.47
N ALA A 157 -5.53 0.79 18.92
CA ALA A 157 -5.72 -0.61 19.26
C ALA A 157 -6.30 -1.38 18.07
N ALA A 158 -6.01 -2.68 18.03
CA ALA A 158 -6.53 -3.62 17.04
C ALA A 158 -6.96 -4.91 17.74
N ASP A 159 -8.02 -5.52 17.21
CA ASP A 159 -8.50 -6.85 17.56
C ASP A 159 -8.38 -7.76 16.33
N VAL A 160 -7.97 -9.01 16.52
CA VAL A 160 -7.57 -9.92 15.43
C VAL A 160 -8.16 -11.31 15.66
N GLU A 161 -8.85 -11.80 14.63
CA GLU A 161 -9.43 -13.14 14.56
C GLU A 161 -8.83 -13.90 13.38
N ALA A 162 -8.48 -15.18 13.59
CA ALA A 162 -7.86 -16.01 12.55
C ALA A 162 -8.59 -17.35 12.39
N ALA A 163 -8.89 -17.70 11.14
CA ALA A 163 -9.36 -19.01 10.73
C ALA A 163 -8.33 -19.62 9.77
N LEU A 164 -7.54 -20.57 10.29
CA LEU A 164 -6.46 -21.29 9.60
C LEU A 164 -6.85 -22.76 9.38
#